data_AF-A0A946WBX9-F1
#
_entry.id   AF-A0A946WBX9-F1
#
_cell.length_a   1.000
_cell.length_b   1.000
_cell.length_c   1.000
_cell.angle_alpha   90.00
_cell.angle_beta   90.00
_cell.angle_gamma   90.00
#
_symmetry.space_group_name_H-M   'P 1'
#
loop_
_entity.id
_entity.type
_entity.pdbx_description
1 polymer ?
#
loop_
_entity_poly.entity_id
_entity_poly.type
_entity_poly.pdbx_seq_one_letter_code
_entity_poly.pdbx_strand_id
1 'polypeptide(L)' 'MPYAMLSSFIDGEKMGVFMGLFNMFIVIPQIVAATSLVAIYTFLFGDSAINAMLLAGLSLAIASLSNLLIVNPEAVKD' A
#
# COMPACT_ATOMS: atom_id res chain seq x y z
N MET A 1 -2.50 -12.69 4.89
CA MET A 1 -2.92 -11.34 5.34
C MET A 1 -2.14 -10.97 6.59
N PRO A 2 -1.45 -9.82 6.65
CA PRO A 2 -0.62 -9.41 7.78
C PRO A 2 -1.33 -9.43 9.14
N TYR A 3 -2.60 -9.03 9.17
CA TYR A 3 -3.46 -9.09 10.36
C TYR A 3 -3.59 -10.50 10.95
N ALA A 4 -3.78 -11.50 10.07
CA ALA A 4 -3.90 -12.91 10.47
C ALA A 4 -2.56 -13.51 10.93
N MET A 5 -1.44 -13.02 10.36
CA MET A 5 -0.11 -13.40 10.84
C MET A 5 0.17 -12.77 12.21
N LEU A 6 -0.23 -11.52 12.43
CA LEU A 6 -0.05 -10.86 13.73
C LEU A 6 -0.92 -11.50 14.82
N SER A 7 -2.17 -11.87 14.50
CA SER A 7 -3.09 -12.49 15.46
C SER A 7 -2.62 -13.83 16.00
N SER A 8 -1.84 -14.60 15.22
CA SER A 8 -1.31 -15.89 15.67
C SER A 8 -0.16 -15.78 16.68
N PHE A 9 0.42 -14.59 16.87
CA PHE A 9 1.53 -14.36 17.81
C PHE A 9 1.13 -13.59 19.08
N ILE A 10 -0.15 -13.24 19.25
CA ILE A 10 -0.63 -12.41 20.37
C ILE A 10 -1.53 -13.23 21.29
N ASP A 11 -1.27 -13.16 22.61
CA ASP A 11 -2.15 -13.73 23.64
C ASP A 11 -3.57 -13.16 23.52
N GLY A 12 -4.58 -14.06 23.56
CA GLY A 12 -5.98 -13.73 23.32
C GLY A 12 -6.53 -12.60 24.21
N GLU A 13 -6.09 -12.49 25.47
CA GLU A 13 -6.50 -11.41 26.39
C GLU A 13 -6.06 -10.02 25.93
N LYS A 14 -4.97 -9.91 25.18
CA LYS A 14 -4.42 -8.63 24.69
C LYS A 14 -4.72 -8.38 23.21
N MET A 15 -5.40 -9.32 22.54
CA MET A 15 -5.69 -9.24 21.11
C MET A 15 -6.39 -7.93 20.74
N GLY A 16 -7.38 -7.48 21.52
CA GLY A 16 -8.08 -6.21 21.24
C GLY A 16 -7.16 -4.99 21.22
N VAL A 17 -6.22 -4.91 22.16
CA VAL A 17 -5.28 -3.77 22.27
C VAL A 17 -4.27 -3.79 21.11
N PHE A 18 -3.66 -4.94 20.83
CA PHE A 18 -2.67 -5.06 19.75
C PHE A 18 -3.31 -4.91 18.37
N MET A 19 -4.53 -5.39 18.17
CA MET A 19 -5.26 -5.21 16.92
C MET A 19 -5.66 -3.74 16.70
N GLY A 20 -6.04 -3.03 17.77
CA GLY A 20 -6.28 -1.59 17.73
C GLY A 20 -5.02 -0.81 17.32
N LEU A 21 -3.88 -1.15 17.92
CA LEU A 21 -2.59 -0.54 17.62
C LEU A 21 -2.17 -0.77 16.16
N PHE A 22 -2.31 -1.99 15.65
CA PHE A 22 -2.02 -2.33 14.25
C PHE A 22 -2.87 -1.54 13.26
N ASN A 23 -4.17 -1.44 13.51
CA ASN A 23 -5.06 -0.62 12.69
C ASN A 23 -4.68 0.87 12.72
N MET A 24 -4.22 1.37 13.87
CA MET A 24 -3.77 2.76 13.99
C MET A 24 -2.54 3.02 13.11
N PHE A 25 -1.60 2.08 13.02
CA PHE A 25 -0.44 2.16 12.12
C PHE A 25 -0.78 2.10 10.63
N ILE A 26 -1.91 1.51 10.24
CA ILE A 26 -2.37 1.52 8.85
C ILE A 26 -3.08 2.84 8.54
N VAL A 27 -3.96 3.27 9.44
CA VAL A 27 -4.84 4.41 9.21
C VAL A 27 -4.08 5.74 9.28
N ILE A 28 -3.11 5.90 10.19
CA ILE A 28 -2.35 7.15 10.30
C ILE A 28 -1.64 7.50 8.98
N PRO A 29 -0.81 6.61 8.38
CA PRO A 29 -0.22 6.87 7.06
C PRO A 29 -1.27 7.07 5.98
N GLN A 30 -2.39 6.34 6.01
CA GLN A 30 -3.46 6.50 5.03
C GLN A 30 -4.10 7.88 5.09
N ILE A 31 -4.35 8.43 6.28
CA ILE A 31 -4.87 9.80 6.45
C ILE A 31 -3.85 10.83 5.96
N VAL A 32 -2.57 10.65 6.28
CA VAL A 32 -1.49 11.53 5.83
C VAL A 32 -1.41 11.53 4.30
N ALA A 33 -1.45 10.36 3.67
CA ALA A 33 -1.46 10.22 2.21
C ALA A 33 -2.73 10.82 1.58
N ALA A 34 -3.91 10.55 2.15
CA ALA A 34 -5.18 11.10 1.66
C ALA A 34 -5.24 12.64 1.75
N THR A 35 -4.56 13.24 2.72
CA THR A 35 -4.59 14.70 2.91
C THR A 35 -3.52 15.40 2.09
N SER A 36 -2.29 14.86 2.03
CA SER A 36 -1.14 15.50 1.37
C SER A 36 -0.95 15.07 -0.08
N LEU A 37 -0.97 13.76 -0.33
CA LEU A 37 -0.63 13.18 -1.63
C LEU A 37 -1.75 13.39 -2.64
N VAL A 38 -3.01 13.30 -2.19
CA VAL A 38 -4.19 13.58 -3.03
C VAL A 38 -4.21 15.04 -3.46
N ALA A 39 -3.88 15.98 -2.58
CA ALA A 39 -3.81 17.40 -2.94
C ALA A 39 -2.79 17.65 -4.06
N ILE A 40 -1.56 17.14 -3.91
CA ILE A 40 -0.49 17.24 -4.93
C ILE A 40 -0.93 16.62 -6.26
N TYR A 41 -1.57 15.44 -6.18
CA TYR A 41 -2.08 14.74 -7.33
C TYR A 41 -3.20 15.52 -8.05
N THR A 42 -4.18 16.07 -7.32
CA THR A 42 -5.28 16.86 -7.88
C THR A 42 -4.78 18.11 -8.60
N PHE A 43 -3.70 18.74 -8.10
CA PHE A 43 -3.06 19.87 -8.78
C PHE A 43 -2.40 19.50 -10.13
N LEU A 44 -1.93 18.25 -10.28
CA LEU A 44 -1.21 17.80 -11.49
C LEU A 44 -2.11 17.10 -12.52
N PHE A 45 -3.12 16.33 -12.07
CA PHE A 45 -3.94 15.45 -12.92
C PHE A 45 -5.45 15.74 -12.87
N GLY A 46 -5.87 16.77 -12.14
CA GLY A 46 -7.27 17.22 -12.04
C GLY A 46 -8.09 16.52 -10.95
N ASP A 47 -9.29 17.05 -10.69
CA ASP A 47 -10.15 16.69 -9.54
C ASP A 47 -10.89 15.35 -9.70
N SER A 48 -10.78 14.72 -10.86
CA SER A 48 -11.50 13.47 -11.14
C SER A 48 -10.76 12.27 -10.54
N ALA A 49 -11.39 11.59 -9.58
CA ALA A 49 -10.84 10.39 -8.92
C ALA A 49 -10.44 9.27 -9.91
N ILE A 50 -11.08 9.22 -11.09
CA ILE A 50 -10.74 8.27 -12.15
C ILE A 50 -9.32 8.44 -12.68
N ASN A 51 -8.81 9.69 -12.73
CA ASN A 51 -7.46 9.96 -13.20
C ASN A 51 -6.42 9.38 -12.22
N ALA A 52 -6.74 9.32 -10.91
CA ALA A 52 -5.83 8.78 -9.88
C ALA A 52 -5.73 7.27 -10.01
N MET A 53 -6.88 6.63 -10.25
CA MET A 53 -6.98 5.21 -10.52
C MET A 53 -6.27 4.82 -11.83
N LEU A 54 -6.39 5.64 -12.88
CA LEU A 54 -5.68 5.42 -14.13
C LEU A 54 -4.15 5.54 -13.95
N LEU A 55 -3.68 6.55 -13.20
CA LEU A 55 -2.26 6.71 -12.89
C LEU A 55 -1.71 5.49 -12.10
N ALA A 56 -2.45 5.03 -11.09
CA ALA A 56 -2.09 3.84 -10.32
C ALA A 56 -2.09 2.57 -11.17
N GLY A 57 -3.06 2.42 -12.07
CA GLY A 57 -3.13 1.28 -13.00
C GLY A 57 -1.98 1.28 -14.00
N LEU A 58 -1.66 2.45 -14.57
CA LEU A 58 -0.56 2.61 -15.52
C LEU A 58 0.80 2.36 -14.84
N SER A 59 1.01 2.87 -13.62
CA SER A 59 2.26 2.62 -12.90
C SER A 59 2.46 1.14 -12.57
N LEU A 60 1.38 0.43 -12.22
CA LEU A 60 1.41 -1.02 -11.99
C LEU A 60 1.66 -1.79 -13.28
N ALA A 61 1.07 -1.37 -14.39
CA ALA A 61 1.34 -1.97 -15.71
C ALA A 61 2.80 -1.75 -16.16
N ILE A 62 3.36 -0.56 -15.92
CA ILE A 62 4.78 -0.29 -16.18
C ILE A 62 5.67 -1.15 -15.28
N ALA A 63 5.32 -1.29 -13.99
CA ALA A 63 6.07 -2.14 -13.07
C ALA A 63 6.04 -3.61 -13.49
N SER A 64 4.89 -4.13 -13.93
CA SER A 64 4.79 -5.51 -14.40
C SER A 64 5.58 -5.75 -15.69
N LEU A 65 5.54 -4.81 -16.63
CA LEU A 65 6.40 -4.86 -17.83
C LEU A 65 7.88 -4.77 -17.48
N SER A 66 8.25 -3.90 -16.53
CA SER A 66 9.63 -3.77 -16.06
C SER A 66 10.12 -5.05 -15.40
N ASN A 67 9.24 -5.77 -14.69
CA ASN A 67 9.57 -7.06 -14.11
C ASN A 67 9.91 -8.12 -15.19
N LEU A 68 9.29 -8.05 -16.38
CA LEU A 68 9.64 -8.94 -17.50
C LEU A 68 11.02 -8.64 -18.10
N LEU A 69 11.54 -7.44 -17.90
CA LEU A 69 12.90 -7.05 -18.33
C LEU A 69 13.99 -7.52 -17.35
N ILE A 70 13.61 -8.10 -16.21
CA ILE A 70 14.56 -8.69 -15.26
C ILE A 70 15.00 -10.04 -15.81
N VAL A 71 16.14 -10.05 -16.51
CA VAL A 71 16.74 -11.25 -17.11
C VAL A 71 17.77 -11.91 -16.19
N ASN A 72 18.22 -11.21 -15.14
CA ASN A 72 19.25 -11.72 -14.25
C ASN A 72 18.67 -12.73 -13.22
N PRO A 73 19.06 -14.01 -13.26
CA PRO A 73 18.51 -15.04 -12.37
C PRO A 73 18.92 -14.90 -10.90
N GLU A 74 19.94 -14.10 -10.57
CA GLU A 74 20.30 -13.81 -9.17
C GLU A 74 19.39 -12.76 -8.53
N ALA A 75 18.68 -11.95 -9.32
CA ALA A 75 17.73 -10.95 -8.81
C ALA A 75 16.35 -11.55 -8.45
N VAL A 76 16.11 -12.81 -8.81
CA VAL A 76 14.82 -13.51 -8.65
C VAL A 76 14.90 -14.62 -7.61
N LYS A 77 16.11 -14.93 -7.10
CA LYS A 77 16.32 -15.89 -6.00
C LYS A 77 16.27 -15.16 -4.65
N ASP A 78 15.09 -15.13 -4.05
CA ASP A 78 14.88 -15.11 -2.59
C ASP A 78 14.29 -16.47 -2.17
#